data_AF-A0A445KJQ1-F1
#
_entry.id   AF-A0A445KJQ1-F1
#
_cell.length_a   1.000
_cell.length_b   1.000
_cell.length_c   1.000
_cell.angle_alpha   90.00
_cell.angle_beta   90.00
_cell.angle_gamma   90.00
#
_symmetry.space_group_name_H-M   'P 1'
#
loop_
_entity.id
_entity.type
_entity.pdbx_description
1 polymer ?
#
loop_
_entity_poly.entity_id
_entity_poly.type
_entity_poly.pdbx_seq_one_letter_code
_entity_poly.pdbx_strand_id
1 'polypeptide(L)'
;MLRVGAKRLLGTTSLGVRVPARLYHERVVDHYDNPRNVGSLDKNDPSVGTGLVGAPACGDVMKLQIKVDDKTGKIVDARFKTFGCGSAIASSSVATEWVKGKQMEEVLTIKNTEIAKHLSLPPVKLHCSMLAEDAIKAAVKDYEAKRAKATASGEAATGEKPAIA
;
A
#
# COMPACT_ATOMS: atom_id res chain seq x y z
N MET A 1 -71.52 31.03 26.35
CA MET A 1 -71.65 30.22 25.11
C MET A 1 -70.26 30.11 24.48
N LEU A 2 -69.46 29.14 24.93
CA LEU A 2 -69.06 27.95 24.16
C LEU A 2 -68.34 28.24 22.83
N ARG A 3 -67.01 28.06 22.79
CA ARG A 3 -66.36 27.13 21.85
C ARG A 3 -64.88 26.89 22.18
N VAL A 4 -64.62 25.64 22.50
CA VAL A 4 -63.35 24.92 22.59
C VAL A 4 -62.83 24.62 21.18
N GLY A 5 -61.51 24.49 21.02
CA GLY A 5 -60.85 23.71 19.97
C GLY A 5 -59.93 24.54 19.06
N ALA A 6 -58.75 24.11 18.64
CA ALA A 6 -58.00 22.89 18.89
C ALA A 6 -56.53 23.14 18.48
N LYS A 7 -55.58 22.61 19.25
CA LYS A 7 -54.19 22.41 18.86
C LYS A 7 -54.09 21.72 17.49
N ARG A 8 -53.20 22.21 16.61
CA ARG A 8 -52.50 21.35 15.65
C ARG A 8 -51.08 21.87 15.42
N LEU A 9 -50.16 21.35 16.23
CA LEU A 9 -48.77 21.21 15.84
C LEU A 9 -48.72 20.23 14.66
N LEU A 10 -48.14 20.64 13.54
CA LEU A 10 -47.61 19.72 12.53
C LEU A 10 -46.22 20.20 12.18
N GLY A 11 -45.25 19.83 13.02
CA GLY A 11 -43.85 19.81 12.65
C GLY A 11 -43.68 18.78 11.54
N THR A 12 -43.22 19.24 10.38
CA THR A 12 -42.77 18.39 9.29
C THR A 12 -41.46 17.73 9.71
N THR A 13 -41.54 16.58 10.37
CA THR A 13 -40.39 15.68 10.51
C THR A 13 -40.08 15.15 9.11
N SER A 14 -39.11 15.78 8.43
CA SER A 14 -38.46 15.16 7.28
C SER A 14 -37.88 13.84 7.77
N LEU A 15 -38.47 12.73 7.35
CA LEU A 15 -37.88 11.41 7.45
C LEU A 15 -36.64 11.42 6.54
N GLY A 16 -35.54 11.96 7.06
CA GLY A 16 -34.23 11.82 6.46
C GLY A 16 -33.96 10.33 6.35
N VAL A 17 -33.82 9.85 5.12
CA VAL A 17 -33.38 8.49 4.82
C VAL A 17 -32.06 8.29 5.56
N ARG A 18 -32.08 7.52 6.65
CA ARG A 18 -30.85 7.08 7.33
C ARG A 18 -30.17 6.10 6.39
N VAL A 19 -29.27 6.60 5.55
CA VAL A 19 -28.32 5.77 4.83
C VAL A 19 -27.56 4.99 5.91
N PRO A 20 -27.59 3.65 5.91
CA PRO A 20 -26.81 2.89 6.88
C PRO A 20 -25.35 3.29 6.71
N ALA A 21 -24.72 3.72 7.80
CA ALA A 21 -23.32 4.10 7.79
C ALA A 21 -22.53 2.91 7.24
N ARG A 22 -21.80 3.13 6.14
CA ARG A 22 -20.98 2.07 5.55
C ARG A 22 -19.95 1.66 6.61
N LEU A 23 -20.01 0.39 7.02
CA LEU A 23 -19.21 -0.22 8.09
C LEU A 23 -17.73 -0.34 7.67
N TYR A 24 -17.04 0.79 7.52
CA TYR A 24 -15.59 0.83 7.47
C TYR A 24 -15.07 1.36 8.79
N HIS A 25 -14.00 0.72 9.28
CA HIS A 25 -13.29 1.23 10.43
C HIS A 25 -12.68 2.60 10.09
N GLU A 26 -12.64 3.52 11.05
CA GLU A 26 -12.17 4.91 10.84
C GLU A 26 -10.78 4.96 10.20
N ARG A 27 -9.89 4.03 10.59
CA ARG A 27 -8.55 3.89 9.98
C ARG A 27 -8.58 3.58 8.48
N VAL A 28 -9.51 2.73 8.04
CA VAL A 28 -9.66 2.41 6.61
C VAL A 28 -10.12 3.66 5.85
N VAL A 29 -11.07 4.40 6.43
CA VAL A 29 -11.57 5.65 5.84
C VAL A 29 -10.46 6.69 5.75
N ASP A 30 -9.68 6.87 6.82
CA ASP A 30 -8.59 7.83 6.85
C ASP A 30 -7.50 7.53 5.79
N HIS A 31 -7.07 6.28 5.65
CA HIS A 31 -6.11 5.91 4.59
C HIS A 31 -6.72 5.91 3.19
N TYR A 32 -8.06 5.90 3.07
CA TYR A 32 -8.74 6.01 1.78
C TYR A 32 -8.90 7.46 1.34
N ASP A 33 -9.35 8.34 2.23
CA ASP A 33 -9.57 9.77 1.94
C ASP A 33 -8.24 10.53 1.89
N ASN A 34 -7.29 10.17 2.75
CA ASN A 34 -5.95 10.76 2.82
C ASN A 34 -4.87 9.68 2.66
N PRO A 35 -4.73 9.04 1.49
CA PRO A 35 -3.73 8.00 1.30
C PRO A 35 -2.32 8.59 1.35
N ARG A 36 -1.44 7.97 2.15
CA ARG A 36 -0.06 8.43 2.31
C ARG A 36 0.79 7.85 1.19
N ASN A 37 1.85 8.53 0.79
CA ASN A 37 2.84 7.97 -0.14
C ASN A 37 2.31 7.55 -1.54
N VAL A 38 1.19 8.09 -1.99
CA VAL A 38 0.72 7.86 -3.38
C VAL A 38 1.70 8.47 -4.37
N GLY A 39 2.14 7.69 -5.35
CA GLY A 39 3.06 8.18 -6.36
C GLY A 39 3.82 7.08 -7.08
N SER A 40 4.92 7.46 -7.71
CA SER A 40 5.83 6.50 -8.34
C SER A 40 7.26 7.00 -8.25
N LEU A 41 8.18 6.06 -8.20
CA LEU A 41 9.62 6.29 -8.27
C LEU A 41 10.12 5.94 -9.67
N ASP A 42 11.32 6.43 -10.02
CA ASP A 42 11.97 6.05 -11.27
C ASP A 42 12.28 4.56 -11.26
N LYS A 43 11.86 3.86 -12.31
CA LYS A 43 12.07 2.41 -12.46
C LYS A 43 13.49 2.07 -12.91
N ASN A 44 14.17 3.03 -13.54
CA ASN A 44 15.52 2.87 -14.05
C ASN A 44 16.59 3.05 -12.97
N ASP A 45 16.22 3.62 -11.82
CA ASP A 45 17.11 3.76 -10.67
C ASP A 45 17.45 2.35 -10.12
N PRO A 46 18.73 1.97 -10.04
CA PRO A 46 19.15 0.67 -9.50
C PRO A 46 18.82 0.52 -8.01
N SER A 47 18.66 1.64 -7.29
CA SER A 47 18.27 1.66 -5.87
C SER A 47 16.77 1.43 -5.64
N VAL A 48 15.98 1.29 -6.72
CA VAL A 48 14.52 1.16 -6.65
C VAL A 48 14.06 -0.26 -6.99
N GLY A 49 13.41 -0.92 -6.04
CA GLY A 49 12.67 -2.17 -6.24
C GLY A 49 11.21 -1.90 -6.60
N THR A 50 10.67 -2.62 -7.58
CA THR A 50 9.27 -2.50 -8.01
C THR A 50 8.54 -3.83 -7.91
N GLY A 51 7.52 -3.88 -7.06
CA GLY A 51 6.57 -4.99 -6.97
C GLY A 51 5.26 -4.62 -7.67
N LEU A 52 4.86 -5.41 -8.67
CA LEU A 52 3.54 -5.32 -9.29
C LEU A 52 2.82 -6.64 -9.04
N VAL A 53 1.71 -6.60 -8.31
CA VAL A 53 0.94 -7.77 -7.91
C VAL A 53 -0.56 -7.54 -8.12
N GLY A 54 -1.31 -8.63 -8.14
CA GLY A 54 -2.75 -8.61 -8.42
C GLY A 54 -3.06 -8.83 -9.89
N ALA A 55 -4.35 -8.95 -10.20
CA ALA A 55 -4.85 -9.24 -11.53
C ALA A 55 -6.06 -8.35 -11.84
N PRO A 56 -6.12 -7.73 -13.03
CA PRO A 56 -7.26 -6.92 -13.43
C PRO A 56 -8.60 -7.68 -13.36
N ALA A 57 -8.58 -8.99 -13.62
CA ALA A 57 -9.76 -9.85 -13.54
C ALA A 57 -10.36 -9.93 -12.13
N CYS A 58 -9.53 -9.79 -11.08
CA CYS A 58 -9.97 -9.81 -9.69
C CYS A 58 -10.38 -8.42 -9.18
N GLY A 59 -10.15 -7.37 -9.98
CA GLY A 59 -10.46 -5.99 -9.62
C GLY A 59 -9.44 -5.31 -8.70
N ASP A 60 -8.39 -6.01 -8.27
CA ASP A 60 -7.33 -5.47 -7.42
C ASP A 60 -5.95 -5.64 -8.07
N VAL A 61 -5.23 -4.53 -8.27
CA VAL A 61 -3.87 -4.47 -8.80
C VAL A 61 -3.08 -3.43 -8.03
N MET A 62 -1.95 -3.83 -7.45
CA MET A 62 -1.10 -2.98 -6.63
C MET A 62 0.31 -2.91 -7.19
N LYS A 63 0.82 -1.69 -7.37
CA LYS A 63 2.21 -1.39 -7.66
C LYS A 63 2.84 -0.70 -6.46
N LEU A 64 3.82 -1.35 -5.84
CA LEU A 64 4.60 -0.80 -4.74
C LEU A 64 6.05 -0.64 -5.19
N GLN A 65 6.62 0.54 -4.93
CA GLN A 65 8.00 0.87 -5.25
C GLN A 65 8.71 1.29 -3.97
N ILE A 66 9.87 0.71 -3.71
CA ILE A 66 10.73 1.05 -2.57
C ILE A 66 12.06 1.57 -3.09
N LYS A 67 12.59 2.60 -2.44
CA LYS A 67 13.95 3.08 -2.65
C LYS A 67 14.80 2.69 -1.46
N VAL A 68 15.91 2.01 -1.71
CA VAL A 68 16.81 1.50 -0.69
C VAL A 68 18.11 2.29 -0.73
N ASP A 69 18.66 2.63 0.42
CA ASP A 69 20.03 3.15 0.51
C ASP A 69 21.02 1.98 0.44
N ASP A 70 21.85 1.95 -0.61
CA ASP A 70 22.84 0.90 -0.84
C ASP A 70 23.88 0.77 0.28
N LYS A 71 24.15 1.85 1.03
CA LYS A 71 25.15 1.86 2.10
C LYS A 71 24.62 1.24 3.39
N THR A 72 23.38 1.53 3.73
CA THR A 72 22.79 1.11 5.00
C THR A 72 21.83 -0.08 4.86
N GLY A 73 21.36 -0.38 3.65
CA GLY A 73 20.32 -1.39 3.42
C GLY A 73 18.94 -0.97 3.95
N LYS A 74 18.69 0.33 4.11
CA LYS A 74 17.43 0.86 4.66
C LYS A 74 16.54 1.40 3.56
N ILE A 75 15.23 1.24 3.71
CA ILE A 75 14.26 1.83 2.79
C ILE A 75 14.10 3.33 3.13
N VAL A 76 14.57 4.21 2.25
CA VAL A 76 14.51 5.67 2.44
C VAL A 76 13.20 6.28 1.97
N ASP A 77 12.58 5.68 0.95
CA ASP A 77 11.27 6.10 0.48
C ASP A 77 10.48 4.92 -0.06
N ALA A 78 9.15 5.04 0.02
CA ALA A 78 8.23 4.06 -0.53
C ALA A 78 7.06 4.81 -1.15
N ARG A 79 6.62 4.35 -2.33
CA ARG A 79 5.49 4.89 -3.08
C ARG A 79 4.61 3.78 -3.59
N PHE A 80 3.31 4.02 -3.67
CA PHE A 80 2.39 3.07 -4.28
C PHE A 80 1.44 3.71 -5.29
N LYS A 81 0.97 2.87 -6.20
CA LYS A 81 -0.26 3.08 -6.98
C LYS A 81 -1.06 1.80 -6.92
N THR A 82 -2.34 1.90 -6.60
CA THR A 82 -3.21 0.73 -6.52
C THR A 82 -4.53 1.03 -7.20
N PHE A 83 -5.09 0.00 -7.82
CA PHE A 83 -6.44 -0.02 -8.34
C PHE A 83 -7.16 -1.13 -7.58
N GLY A 84 -8.27 -0.80 -6.93
CA GLY A 84 -8.97 -1.77 -6.10
C GLY A 84 -9.99 -1.13 -5.19
N CYS A 85 -10.58 -1.95 -4.32
CA CYS A 85 -11.53 -1.44 -3.34
C CYS A 85 -10.85 -0.55 -2.27
N GLY A 86 -11.63 0.25 -1.53
CA GLY A 86 -11.10 1.16 -0.51
C GLY A 86 -10.20 0.49 0.54
N SER A 87 -10.49 -0.77 0.88
CA SER A 87 -9.64 -1.58 1.76
C SER A 87 -8.27 -1.90 1.14
N ALA A 88 -8.19 -2.11 -0.18
CA ALA A 88 -6.92 -2.31 -0.87
C ALA A 88 -6.07 -1.03 -0.88
N ILE A 89 -6.70 0.13 -1.07
CA ILE A 89 -6.05 1.44 -0.97
C ILE A 89 -5.51 1.66 0.45
N ALA A 90 -6.34 1.41 1.47
CA ALA A 90 -5.94 1.55 2.86
C ALA A 90 -4.77 0.62 3.22
N SER A 91 -4.86 -0.67 2.87
CA SER A 91 -3.77 -1.63 3.10
C SER A 91 -2.47 -1.22 2.39
N SER A 92 -2.57 -0.68 1.18
CA SER A 92 -1.41 -0.19 0.41
C SER A 92 -0.74 1.01 1.09
N SER A 93 -1.54 1.97 1.59
CA SER A 93 -1.03 3.13 2.33
C SER A 93 -0.28 2.70 3.59
N VAL A 94 -0.92 1.86 4.42
CA VAL A 94 -0.32 1.36 5.67
C VAL A 94 0.99 0.61 5.39
N ALA A 95 0.99 -0.26 4.37
CA ALA A 95 2.18 -0.98 3.97
C ALA A 95 3.34 -0.02 3.62
N THR A 96 3.09 1.03 2.83
CA THR A 96 4.16 1.99 2.48
C THR A 96 4.70 2.79 3.66
N GLU A 97 3.87 3.08 4.66
CA GLU A 97 4.33 3.74 5.89
C GLU A 97 5.16 2.81 6.76
N TRP A 98 4.78 1.53 6.83
CA TRP A 98 5.49 0.56 7.66
C TRP A 98 6.84 0.18 7.08
N VAL A 99 6.96 0.08 5.75
CA VAL A 99 8.25 -0.26 5.13
C VAL A 99 9.24 0.89 5.16
N LYS A 100 8.77 2.14 5.19
CA LYS A 100 9.65 3.30 5.18
C LYS A 100 10.47 3.39 6.47
N GLY A 101 11.78 3.52 6.34
CA GLY A 101 12.74 3.63 7.45
C GLY A 101 13.19 2.30 8.05
N LYS A 102 12.61 1.17 7.64
CA LYS A 102 13.00 -0.17 8.08
C LYS A 102 14.15 -0.75 7.26
N GLN A 103 14.80 -1.77 7.84
CA GLN A 103 15.76 -2.63 7.13
C GLN A 103 15.02 -3.58 6.19
N MET A 104 15.66 -4.01 5.11
CA MET A 104 15.09 -4.94 4.14
C MET A 104 14.64 -6.26 4.77
N GLU A 105 15.40 -6.77 5.74
CA GLU A 105 15.10 -8.03 6.43
C GLU A 105 13.88 -7.91 7.34
N GLU A 106 13.71 -6.76 8.00
CA GLU A 106 12.55 -6.48 8.86
C GLU A 106 11.26 -6.38 8.03
N VAL A 107 11.37 -5.83 6.83
CA VAL A 107 10.23 -5.60 5.95
C VAL A 107 9.60 -6.90 5.48
N LEU A 108 10.42 -7.96 5.30
CA LEU A 108 9.95 -9.30 4.97
C LEU A 108 9.19 -9.99 6.12
N THR A 109 9.37 -9.52 7.36
CA THR A 109 8.65 -10.06 8.52
C THR A 109 7.23 -9.52 8.67
N ILE A 110 6.88 -8.44 7.95
CA ILE A 110 5.54 -7.85 7.97
C ILE A 110 4.54 -8.86 7.37
N LYS A 111 3.51 -9.17 8.14
CA LYS A 111 2.47 -10.14 7.74
C LYS A 111 1.15 -9.45 7.43
N ASN A 112 0.39 -10.04 6.51
CA ASN A 112 -0.98 -9.62 6.20
C ASN A 112 -1.90 -9.56 7.43
N THR A 113 -1.67 -10.42 8.43
CA THR A 113 -2.47 -10.50 9.65
C THR A 113 -2.31 -9.24 10.51
N GLU A 114 -1.12 -8.65 10.53
CA GLU A 114 -0.84 -7.42 11.26
C GLU A 114 -1.51 -6.22 10.60
N ILE A 115 -1.43 -6.14 9.27
CA ILE A 115 -2.10 -5.09 8.48
C ILE A 115 -3.62 -5.20 8.65
N ALA A 116 -4.17 -6.43 8.53
CA ALA A 116 -5.60 -6.67 8.71
C ALA A 116 -6.09 -6.30 10.12
N LYS A 117 -5.32 -6.65 11.14
CA LYS A 117 -5.62 -6.27 12.54
C LYS A 117 -5.52 -4.77 12.75
N HIS A 118 -4.53 -4.11 12.15
CA HIS A 118 -4.36 -2.67 12.26
C HIS A 118 -5.54 -1.90 11.66
N LEU A 119 -6.04 -2.34 10.51
CA LEU A 119 -7.17 -1.76 9.81
C LEU A 119 -8.53 -2.30 10.26
N SER A 120 -8.57 -3.23 11.22
CA SER A 120 -9.79 -3.92 11.69
C SER A 120 -10.61 -4.49 10.52
N LEU A 121 -9.93 -5.13 9.56
CA LEU A 121 -10.59 -5.65 8.36
C LEU A 121 -11.50 -6.84 8.70
N PRO A 122 -12.74 -6.88 8.17
CA PRO A 122 -13.57 -8.07 8.28
C PRO A 122 -12.99 -9.24 7.47
N PRO A 123 -13.29 -10.49 7.81
CA PRO A 123 -12.73 -11.69 7.16
C PRO A 123 -12.84 -11.69 5.63
N VAL A 124 -13.92 -11.12 5.08
CA VAL A 124 -14.19 -11.04 3.64
C VAL A 124 -13.16 -10.18 2.88
N LYS A 125 -12.46 -9.26 3.57
CA LYS A 125 -11.51 -8.30 2.98
C LYS A 125 -10.05 -8.61 3.29
N LEU A 126 -9.74 -9.80 3.81
CA LEU A 126 -8.36 -10.21 4.10
C LEU A 126 -7.49 -10.36 2.85
N HIS A 127 -8.06 -10.56 1.65
CA HIS A 127 -7.28 -10.57 0.40
C HIS A 127 -6.57 -9.22 0.15
N CYS A 128 -7.12 -8.11 0.65
CA CYS A 128 -6.50 -6.79 0.50
C CYS A 128 -5.21 -6.65 1.32
N SER A 129 -5.10 -7.32 2.47
CA SER A 129 -3.87 -7.32 3.26
C SER A 129 -2.85 -8.33 2.72
N MET A 130 -3.30 -9.44 2.14
CA MET A 130 -2.43 -10.39 1.43
C MET A 130 -1.77 -9.73 0.22
N LEU A 131 -2.54 -8.97 -0.58
CA LEU A 131 -2.02 -8.23 -1.72
C LEU A 131 -0.88 -7.27 -1.31
N ALA A 132 -1.03 -6.59 -0.17
CA ALA A 132 -0.02 -5.67 0.35
C ALA A 132 1.26 -6.40 0.77
N GLU A 133 1.15 -7.55 1.45
CA GLU A 133 2.30 -8.40 1.79
C GLU A 133 3.02 -8.91 0.54
N ASP A 134 2.27 -9.41 -0.45
CA ASP A 134 2.84 -9.90 -1.70
C ASP A 134 3.55 -8.79 -2.47
N ALA A 135 2.99 -7.57 -2.47
CA ALA A 135 3.60 -6.41 -3.09
C ALA A 135 4.96 -6.05 -2.47
N ILE A 136 5.05 -6.10 -1.13
CA ILE A 136 6.30 -5.86 -0.39
C ILE A 136 7.35 -6.89 -0.80
N LYS A 137 7.01 -8.18 -0.75
CA LYS A 137 7.93 -9.27 -1.13
C LYS A 137 8.39 -9.16 -2.57
N ALA A 138 7.47 -8.84 -3.49
CA ALA A 138 7.80 -8.64 -4.89
C ALA A 138 8.76 -7.47 -5.11
N ALA A 139 8.56 -6.35 -4.39
CA ALA A 139 9.43 -5.18 -4.50
C ALA A 139 10.84 -5.43 -3.95
N VAL A 140 10.94 -6.14 -2.82
CA VAL A 140 12.23 -6.57 -2.25
C VAL A 140 12.97 -7.50 -3.21
N LYS A 141 12.28 -8.51 -3.73
CA LYS A 141 12.86 -9.47 -4.70
C LYS A 141 13.35 -8.79 -5.97
N ASP A 142 12.61 -7.82 -6.50
CA ASP A 142 13.04 -7.04 -7.67
C ASP A 142 14.33 -6.26 -7.39
N TYR A 143 14.42 -5.62 -6.22
CA TYR A 143 15.63 -4.91 -5.80
C TYR A 143 16.85 -5.85 -5.69
N GLU A 144 16.69 -7.00 -5.02
CA GLU A 144 17.75 -8.01 -4.89
C GLU A 144 18.20 -8.53 -6.26
N ALA A 145 17.26 -8.77 -7.17
CA ALA A 145 17.56 -9.22 -8.53
C ALA A 145 18.33 -8.15 -9.33
N LYS A 146 17.99 -6.87 -9.17
CA LYS A 146 18.72 -5.75 -9.79
C LYS A 146 20.14 -5.64 -9.24
N ARG A 147 20.30 -5.75 -7.92
CA ARG A 147 21.60 -5.78 -7.22
C ARG A 147 22.49 -6.92 -7.73
N ALA A 148 21.95 -8.13 -7.82
CA ALA A 148 22.70 -9.31 -8.31
C ALA A 148 23.14 -9.16 -9.77
N LYS A 149 22.31 -8.55 -10.63
CA LYS A 149 22.68 -8.26 -12.02
C LYS A 149 23.76 -7.18 -12.11
N ALA A 150 23.68 -6.14 -11.28
CA ALA A 150 24.67 -5.07 -11.23
C ALA A 150 26.04 -5.59 -10.79
N THR A 151 26.10 -6.46 -9.78
CA THR A 151 27.36 -7.09 -9.35
C THR A 151 27.95 -8.00 -10.43
N ALA A 152 27.13 -8.82 -11.09
CA ALA A 152 27.58 -9.69 -12.18
C ALA A 152 28.07 -8.93 -13.43
N SER A 153 27.55 -7.73 -13.66
CA SER A 153 27.94 -6.87 -14.80
C SER A 153 29.20 -6.05 -14.49
N GLY A 154 29.51 -5.80 -13.21
CA GLY A 154 30.70 -5.06 -12.77
C GLY A 154 32.00 -5.87 -12.85
N GLU A 155 31.95 -7.20 -12.72
CA GLU A 155 33.13 -8.08 -12.83
C GLU A 155 33.61 -8.32 -14.27
N ALA A 156 32.81 -7.98 -15.29
CA ALA A 156 33.21 -8.12 -16.70
C ALA A 156 34.09 -6.96 -17.22
N ALA A 157 34.28 -5.88 -16.43
CA ALA A 157 34.97 -4.66 -16.88
C ALA A 157 36.43 -4.53 -16.40
N THR A 158 36.93 -5.46 -15.58
CA THR A 158 38.35 -5.48 -15.13
C THR A 158 39.08 -6.68 -15.73
N GLY A 159 39.07 -6.78 -17.06
CA GLY A 159 39.99 -7.64 -17.82
C GLY A 159 41.24 -6.84 -18.17
N GLU A 160 42.17 -6.73 -17.23
CA GLU A 160 43.50 -6.17 -17.48
C GLU A 160 44.22 -7.05 -18.51
N LYS A 161 44.49 -6.48 -19.69
CA LYS A 161 45.29 -7.09 -20.74
C LYS A 161 46.74 -7.15 -20.24
N PRO A 162 47.37 -8.32 -20.06
CA PRO A 162 48.79 -8.35 -19.70
C PRO A 162 49.58 -7.79 -20.88
N ALA A 163 50.26 -6.67 -20.63
CA ALA A 163 51.21 -6.07 -21.55
C ALA A 163 52.40 -7.02 -21.70
N ILE A 164 52.61 -7.49 -22.92
CA ILE A 164 53.82 -8.19 -23.33
C ILE A 164 54.77 -7.11 -23.85
N ALA A 165 55.88 -6.87 -23.14
CA ALA A 165 57.05 -6.16 -23.64
C ALA A 165 58.29 -6.64 -22.88
#